data_AF-A0A0F8YI38-F1
#
_entry.id   AF-A0A0F8YI38-F1
#
_cell.length_a   1.000
_cell.length_b   1.000
_cell.length_c   1.000
_cell.angle_alpha   90.00
_cell.angle_beta   90.00
_cell.angle_gamma   90.00
#
_symmetry.space_group_name_H-M   'P 1'
#
loop_
_entity.id
_entity.type
_entity.pdbx_description
1 polymer ?
#
loop_
_entity_poly.entity_id
_entity_poly.type
_entity_poly.pdbx_seq_one_letter_code
_entity_poly.pdbx_strand_id
1 'polypeptide(L)'
;ILDKTKNWTEETKKVRLKGQPLRFSNRIHPLFTDFAQFWCFTCGRNCMPDEGRCGCERKSVEIVEYQHIEEFDIGQSWPVVFLLDPHPRKPHMCLWIAVDPSDDYWVVQEGSLEGDAVDLKAYVDAVEQGMDLDVRLRLMDPNMGRSPSGARREVTWQDEFEAVDLRMDLAGDSDIGRKRVNQYLKPDKHTQRPRLTIHARCSGTSQHLKRFVWDDFKKSANRDLKQQPKDKYSDYPALLKYLLNYLPTFRMLYTGAPVIVRGTRRGAY
;
A
#
# COMPACT_ATOMS: atom_id res chain seq x y z
N ILE A 1 -20.54 4.37 36.99
CA ILE A 1 -19.52 4.23 35.91
C ILE A 1 -20.15 4.30 34.51
N LEU A 2 -21.32 3.68 34.29
CA LEU A 2 -22.04 3.64 33.01
C LEU A 2 -22.53 5.00 32.45
N ASP A 3 -22.62 6.05 33.26
CA ASP A 3 -23.16 7.36 32.84
C ASP A 3 -22.09 8.28 32.21
N LYS A 4 -20.81 8.05 32.51
CA LYS A 4 -19.70 8.86 31.96
C LYS A 4 -19.26 8.43 30.55
N THR A 5 -19.71 7.28 30.06
CA THR A 5 -19.33 6.72 28.74
C THR A 5 -20.18 7.24 27.59
N LYS A 6 -21.34 7.86 27.85
CA LYS A 6 -22.24 8.40 26.80
C LYS A 6 -21.58 9.49 25.96
N ASN A 7 -20.72 10.31 26.58
CA ASN A 7 -20.06 11.44 25.93
C ASN A 7 -18.67 11.09 25.38
N TRP A 8 -18.25 9.83 25.47
CA TRP A 8 -16.95 9.43 24.93
C TRP A 8 -17.05 9.23 23.42
N THR A 9 -16.09 9.78 22.69
CA THR A 9 -15.90 9.43 21.28
C THR A 9 -15.65 7.93 21.16
N GLU A 10 -16.00 7.33 20.02
CA GLU A 10 -15.79 5.89 19.78
C GLU A 10 -14.31 5.50 19.95
N GLU A 11 -13.38 6.40 19.61
CA GLU A 11 -11.94 6.25 19.84
C GLU A 11 -11.61 6.20 21.34
N THR A 12 -12.21 7.08 22.15
CA THR A 12 -12.02 7.11 23.59
C THR A 12 -12.55 5.84 24.26
N LYS A 13 -13.69 5.32 23.77
CA LYS A 13 -14.26 4.05 24.23
C LYS A 13 -13.33 2.87 23.92
N LYS A 14 -12.78 2.79 22.70
CA LYS A 14 -11.83 1.74 22.30
C LYS A 14 -10.61 1.67 23.22
N VAL A 15 -10.07 2.83 23.58
CA VAL A 15 -8.88 2.93 24.44
C VAL A 15 -9.20 2.58 25.89
N ARG A 16 -10.22 3.23 26.46
CA ARG A 16 -10.47 3.16 27.90
C ARG A 16 -11.23 1.91 28.34
N LEU A 17 -12.04 1.30 27.46
CA LEU A 17 -12.81 0.10 27.81
C LEU A 17 -12.13 -1.19 27.36
N LYS A 18 -11.37 -1.17 26.26
CA LYS A 18 -10.78 -2.37 25.66
C LYS A 18 -9.25 -2.38 25.65
N GLY A 19 -8.61 -1.40 26.28
CA GLY A 19 -7.15 -1.30 26.35
C GLY A 19 -6.46 -1.14 24.98
N GLN A 20 -7.22 -0.74 23.94
CA GLN A 20 -6.64 -0.59 22.60
C GLN A 20 -5.72 0.63 22.58
N PRO A 21 -4.48 0.53 22.10
CA PRO A 21 -3.57 1.66 22.07
C PRO A 21 -4.18 2.83 21.27
N LEU A 22 -4.01 4.06 21.78
CA LEU A 22 -4.33 5.30 21.06
C LEU A 22 -3.49 5.32 19.79
N ARG A 23 -4.05 4.83 18.68
CA ARG A 23 -3.41 4.88 17.37
C ARG A 23 -3.30 6.37 16.99
N PHE A 24 -2.11 6.81 16.57
CA PHE A 24 -1.81 8.20 16.23
C PHE A 24 -2.98 8.86 15.47
N SER A 25 -3.51 9.98 15.99
CA SER A 25 -4.68 10.71 15.44
C SER A 25 -4.42 11.39 14.09
N ASN A 26 -3.32 11.06 13.42
CA ASN A 26 -2.84 11.70 12.19
C ASN A 26 -2.32 10.70 11.15
N ARG A 27 -2.75 9.43 11.21
CA ARG A 27 -2.33 8.40 10.25
C ARG A 27 -2.88 8.67 8.86
N ILE A 28 -2.04 8.48 7.85
CA ILE A 28 -2.41 8.57 6.44
C ILE A 28 -3.29 7.40 6.00
N HIS A 29 -3.03 6.21 6.57
CA HIS A 29 -3.75 4.98 6.33
C HIS A 29 -4.49 4.51 7.60
N PRO A 30 -5.57 5.21 8.01
CA PRO A 30 -6.23 4.95 9.30
C PRO A 30 -6.93 3.60 9.36
N LEU A 31 -7.32 3.03 8.22
CA LEU A 31 -8.02 1.75 8.16
C LEU A 31 -7.09 0.54 8.27
N PHE A 32 -5.78 0.71 8.03
CA PHE A 32 -4.82 -0.38 8.19
C PHE A 32 -4.83 -0.91 9.63
N THR A 33 -5.00 -2.22 9.74
CA THR A 33 -5.07 -2.96 11.01
C THR A 33 -4.46 -4.35 10.84
N ASP A 34 -3.68 -4.71 11.85
CA ASP A 34 -2.96 -5.96 12.07
C ASP A 34 -3.67 -6.88 13.08
N PHE A 35 -4.88 -6.50 13.47
CA PHE A 35 -5.76 -7.30 14.31
C PHE A 35 -7.20 -7.08 13.86
N ALA A 36 -8.05 -8.06 14.18
CA ALA A 36 -9.48 -8.04 13.86
C ALA A 36 -10.16 -6.71 14.24
N GLN A 37 -10.77 -6.09 13.23
CA GLN A 37 -11.67 -4.94 13.36
C GLN A 37 -12.99 -5.27 12.70
N PHE A 38 -14.04 -4.51 13.01
CA PHE A 38 -15.32 -4.65 12.33
C PHE A 38 -15.57 -3.45 11.42
N TRP A 39 -15.96 -3.73 10.18
CA TRP A 39 -16.43 -2.75 9.21
C TRP A 39 -17.94 -2.83 9.08
N CYS A 40 -18.62 -1.69 9.05
CA CYS A 40 -20.05 -1.64 8.73
C CYS A 40 -20.27 -1.04 7.35
N PHE A 41 -20.86 -1.80 6.43
CA PHE A 41 -21.14 -1.34 5.07
C PHE A 41 -22.17 -0.21 5.04
N THR A 42 -23.18 -0.25 5.92
CA THR A 42 -24.20 0.80 6.01
C THR A 42 -23.66 2.10 6.61
N CYS A 43 -22.74 2.02 7.59
CA CYS A 43 -22.14 3.20 8.25
C CYS A 43 -20.87 3.67 7.50
N GLY A 44 -20.29 2.87 6.59
CA GLY A 44 -19.12 3.20 5.78
C GLY A 44 -17.84 3.44 6.58
N ARG A 45 -17.73 2.82 7.76
CA ARG A 45 -16.66 3.05 8.74
C ARG A 45 -16.49 1.86 9.68
N ASN A 46 -15.38 1.85 10.41
CA ASN A 46 -15.15 0.90 11.49
C ASN A 46 -16.20 1.07 12.58
N CYS A 47 -16.69 -0.05 13.12
CA CYS A 47 -17.67 -0.08 14.19
C CYS A 47 -17.24 -0.99 15.34
N MET A 48 -17.94 -0.87 16.45
CA MET A 48 -17.93 -1.88 17.51
C MET A 48 -19.27 -2.61 17.46
N PRO A 49 -19.27 -3.92 17.20
CA PRO A 49 -20.52 -4.67 17.19
C PRO A 49 -21.06 -4.84 18.61
N ASP A 50 -22.39 -4.89 18.69
CA ASP A 50 -23.21 -5.06 19.89
C ASP A 50 -24.33 -6.03 19.51
N GLU A 51 -24.33 -7.24 20.10
CA GLU A 51 -25.26 -8.33 19.76
C GLU A 51 -25.36 -8.62 18.24
N GLY A 52 -24.21 -8.64 17.55
CA GLY A 52 -24.14 -8.90 16.10
C GLY A 52 -24.60 -7.73 15.22
N ARG A 53 -24.85 -6.56 15.80
CA ARG A 53 -25.24 -5.33 15.07
C ARG A 53 -24.18 -4.26 15.23
N CYS A 54 -24.07 -3.37 14.25
CA CYS A 54 -23.23 -2.19 14.36
C CYS A 54 -23.67 -1.32 15.55
N GLY A 55 -22.72 -0.92 16.41
CA GLY A 55 -23.00 -0.03 17.55
C GLY A 55 -23.42 1.40 17.20
N CYS A 56 -23.48 1.77 15.91
CA CYS A 56 -24.07 3.05 15.49
C CYS A 56 -25.60 3.05 15.68
N GLU A 57 -26.23 4.23 15.71
CA GLU A 57 -27.69 4.38 15.87
C GLU A 57 -28.50 3.59 14.83
N ARG A 58 -27.90 3.32 13.66
CA ARG A 58 -28.52 2.54 12.58
C ARG A 58 -28.66 1.06 12.89
N LYS A 59 -27.94 0.53 13.89
CA LYS A 59 -27.97 -0.89 14.33
C LYS A 59 -27.94 -1.90 13.16
N SER A 60 -27.15 -1.60 12.13
CA SER A 60 -27.06 -2.42 10.90
C SER A 60 -26.45 -3.79 11.18
N VAL A 61 -26.95 -4.82 10.48
CA VAL A 61 -26.39 -6.18 10.47
C VAL A 61 -25.36 -6.41 9.35
N GLU A 62 -25.18 -5.43 8.44
CA GLU A 62 -24.17 -5.50 7.37
C GLU A 62 -22.78 -5.15 7.93
N ILE A 63 -22.28 -6.01 8.80
CA ILE A 63 -20.98 -5.89 9.42
C ILE A 63 -20.09 -7.07 9.04
N VAL A 64 -18.80 -6.83 8.89
CA VAL A 64 -17.81 -7.89 8.65
C VAL A 64 -16.57 -7.66 9.48
N GLU A 65 -16.00 -8.74 9.99
CA GLU A 65 -14.69 -8.75 10.62
C GLU A 65 -13.58 -8.72 9.55
N TYR A 66 -12.57 -7.90 9.73
CA TYR A 66 -11.47 -7.78 8.77
C TYR A 66 -10.15 -7.43 9.46
N GLN A 67 -9.06 -7.83 8.80
CA GLN A 67 -7.70 -7.42 9.09
C GLN A 67 -6.90 -7.44 7.77
N HIS A 68 -5.65 -6.96 7.79
CA HIS A 68 -4.81 -6.92 6.57
C HIS A 68 -3.56 -7.76 6.68
N ILE A 69 -3.35 -8.46 7.80
CA ILE A 69 -2.18 -9.29 8.01
C ILE A 69 -2.65 -10.71 8.23
N GLU A 70 -2.21 -11.60 7.35
CA GLU A 70 -2.59 -13.00 7.33
C GLU A 70 -1.39 -13.85 6.88
N GLU A 71 -1.38 -15.11 7.27
CA GLU A 71 -0.52 -16.12 6.63
C GLU A 71 -1.28 -16.67 5.43
N PHE A 72 -0.59 -16.76 4.29
CA PHE A 72 -1.19 -17.26 3.07
C PHE A 72 -0.12 -17.78 2.12
N ASP A 73 -0.55 -18.66 1.23
CA ASP A 73 0.21 -19.05 0.05
C ASP A 73 -0.40 -18.34 -1.17
N ILE A 74 0.46 -17.99 -2.13
CA ILE A 74 -0.01 -17.47 -3.42
C ILE A 74 -0.22 -18.61 -4.40
N GLY A 75 -1.18 -18.43 -5.31
CA GLY A 75 -1.31 -19.34 -6.44
C GLY A 75 -0.06 -19.29 -7.32
N GLN A 76 0.45 -20.44 -7.75
CA GLN A 76 1.63 -20.53 -8.64
C GLN A 76 1.48 -19.74 -9.95
N SER A 77 0.23 -19.46 -10.36
CA SER A 77 -0.08 -18.69 -11.57
C SER A 77 -0.45 -17.23 -11.27
N TRP A 78 -0.08 -16.68 -10.12
CA TRP A 78 -0.37 -15.28 -9.81
C TRP A 78 0.82 -14.42 -10.22
N PRO A 79 0.62 -13.46 -11.15
CA PRO A 79 1.70 -12.61 -11.61
C PRO A 79 2.10 -11.65 -10.49
N VAL A 80 3.40 -11.40 -10.39
CA VAL A 80 4.00 -10.59 -9.34
C VAL A 80 4.51 -9.28 -9.93
N VAL A 81 4.26 -8.20 -9.18
CA VAL A 81 4.83 -6.88 -9.42
C VAL A 81 5.94 -6.65 -8.40
N PHE A 82 7.14 -6.35 -8.90
CA PHE A 82 8.27 -5.91 -8.11
C PHE A 82 8.32 -4.37 -8.08
N LEU A 83 8.49 -3.80 -6.90
CA LEU A 83 8.54 -2.36 -6.68
C LEU A 83 9.86 -2.01 -5.99
N LEU A 84 10.52 -0.93 -6.42
CA LEU A 84 11.77 -0.46 -5.85
C LEU A 84 11.75 1.04 -5.57
N ASP A 85 12.22 1.41 -4.38
CA ASP A 85 12.56 2.78 -4.00
C ASP A 85 14.07 2.85 -3.78
N PRO A 86 14.83 3.35 -4.79
CA PRO A 86 16.27 3.43 -4.69
C PRO A 86 16.72 4.45 -3.65
N HIS A 87 17.69 4.09 -2.81
CA HIS A 87 18.22 4.98 -1.78
C HIS A 87 19.74 5.02 -1.78
N PRO A 88 20.38 6.19 -1.99
CA PRO A 88 21.84 6.28 -2.05
C PRO A 88 22.54 6.33 -0.68
N ARG A 89 21.78 6.50 0.42
CA ARG A 89 22.35 6.76 1.77
C ARG A 89 21.71 5.92 2.88
N LYS A 90 20.72 5.12 2.52
CA LYS A 90 20.03 4.17 3.39
C LYS A 90 19.68 2.96 2.51
N PRO A 91 19.27 1.83 3.09
CA PRO A 91 18.92 0.65 2.29
C PRO A 91 17.89 0.95 1.20
N HIS A 92 18.09 0.36 0.02
CA HIS A 92 17.08 0.24 -1.04
C HIS A 92 15.89 -0.53 -0.50
N MET A 93 14.68 -0.03 -0.76
CA MET A 93 13.45 -0.63 -0.24
C MET A 93 12.72 -1.30 -1.39
N CYS A 94 12.38 -2.58 -1.24
CA CYS A 94 11.70 -3.34 -2.28
C CYS A 94 10.49 -4.12 -1.76
N LEU A 95 9.53 -4.35 -2.65
CA LEU A 95 8.26 -4.99 -2.32
C LEU A 95 7.81 -5.86 -3.50
N TRP A 96 7.41 -7.09 -3.21
CA TRP A 96 6.81 -8.01 -4.18
C TRP A 96 5.33 -8.14 -3.86
N ILE A 97 4.50 -7.96 -4.88
CA ILE A 97 3.04 -7.98 -4.74
C ILE A 97 2.46 -8.90 -5.81
N ALA A 98 1.81 -9.98 -5.38
CA ALA A 98 1.04 -10.83 -6.28
C ALA A 98 -0.32 -10.18 -6.56
N VAL A 99 -0.78 -10.31 -7.80
CA VAL A 99 -2.13 -9.92 -8.21
C VAL A 99 -2.94 -11.18 -8.43
N ASP A 100 -4.06 -11.34 -7.75
CA ASP A 100 -4.91 -12.53 -7.93
C ASP A 100 -5.90 -12.36 -9.10
N PRO A 101 -6.60 -13.41 -9.54
CA PRO A 101 -7.58 -13.33 -10.64
C PRO A 101 -8.76 -12.38 -10.41
N SER A 102 -8.95 -11.89 -9.18
CA SER A 102 -9.98 -10.90 -8.81
C SER A 102 -9.42 -9.46 -8.77
N ASP A 103 -8.19 -9.27 -9.24
CA ASP A 103 -7.44 -8.01 -9.21
C ASP A 103 -7.22 -7.46 -7.78
N ASP A 104 -7.15 -8.36 -6.79
CA ASP A 104 -6.76 -8.02 -5.41
C ASP A 104 -5.26 -8.21 -5.21
N TYR A 105 -4.69 -7.43 -4.29
CA TYR A 105 -3.25 -7.32 -4.10
C TYR A 105 -2.78 -8.01 -2.83
N TRP A 106 -1.72 -8.80 -2.98
CA TRP A 106 -1.15 -9.62 -1.91
C TRP A 106 0.32 -9.27 -1.77
N VAL A 107 0.72 -8.60 -0.69
CA VAL A 107 2.12 -8.31 -0.40
C VAL A 107 2.79 -9.59 0.10
N VAL A 108 3.59 -10.22 -0.75
CA VAL A 108 4.14 -11.58 -0.53
C VAL A 108 5.51 -11.56 0.14
N GLN A 109 6.30 -10.53 -0.18
CA GLN A 109 7.67 -10.39 0.30
C GLN A 109 8.06 -8.92 0.29
N GLU A 110 8.95 -8.57 1.21
CA GLU A 110 9.59 -7.26 1.28
C GLU A 110 11.09 -7.43 1.46
N GLY A 111 11.84 -6.39 1.11
CA GLY A 111 13.28 -6.36 1.30
C GLY A 111 13.80 -4.96 1.61
N SER A 112 14.94 -4.94 2.27
CA SER A 112 15.71 -3.74 2.60
C SER A 112 17.18 -4.10 2.48
N LEU A 113 17.89 -3.52 1.51
CA LEU A 113 19.28 -3.86 1.22
C LEU A 113 20.14 -2.61 1.10
N GLU A 114 21.20 -2.54 1.89
CA GLU A 114 22.30 -1.61 1.67
C GLU A 114 23.31 -2.26 0.73
N GLY A 115 23.64 -1.59 -0.37
CA GLY A 115 24.51 -2.15 -1.41
C GLY A 115 24.40 -1.34 -2.69
N ASP A 116 25.12 -1.78 -3.72
CA ASP A 116 25.02 -1.22 -5.06
C ASP A 116 24.02 -1.97 -5.95
N ALA A 117 24.00 -1.65 -7.24
CA ALA A 117 23.10 -2.30 -8.20
C ALA A 117 23.36 -3.81 -8.34
N VAL A 118 24.61 -4.26 -8.24
CA VAL A 118 24.98 -5.69 -8.33
C VAL A 118 24.46 -6.43 -7.11
N ASP A 119 24.66 -5.86 -5.92
CA ASP A 119 24.16 -6.43 -4.66
C ASP A 119 22.64 -6.55 -4.71
N LEU A 120 21.95 -5.50 -5.17
CA LEU A 120 20.49 -5.51 -5.27
C LEU A 120 19.99 -6.54 -6.28
N LYS A 121 20.63 -6.66 -7.46
CA LYS A 121 20.27 -7.67 -8.44
C LYS A 121 20.41 -9.08 -7.87
N ALA A 122 21.53 -9.38 -7.21
CA ALA A 122 21.77 -10.68 -6.60
C ALA A 122 20.72 -11.01 -5.52
N TYR A 123 20.38 -10.02 -4.68
CA TYR A 123 19.33 -10.17 -3.67
C TYR A 123 17.96 -10.42 -4.29
N VAL A 124 17.59 -9.64 -5.31
CA VAL A 124 16.31 -9.76 -6.02
C VAL A 124 16.19 -11.14 -6.69
N ASP A 125 17.23 -11.59 -7.38
CA ASP A 125 17.25 -12.90 -8.03
C ASP A 125 17.10 -14.05 -7.00
N ALA A 126 17.80 -13.96 -5.88
CA ALA A 126 17.74 -14.97 -4.83
C ALA A 126 16.33 -15.07 -4.22
N VAL A 127 15.66 -13.93 -4.00
CA VAL A 127 14.28 -13.90 -3.48
C VAL A 127 13.31 -14.49 -4.51
N GLU A 128 13.39 -14.05 -5.75
CA GLU A 128 12.46 -14.46 -6.81
C GLU A 128 12.60 -15.95 -7.15
N GLN A 129 13.83 -16.46 -7.21
CA GLN A 129 14.08 -17.90 -7.40
C GLN A 129 13.70 -18.73 -6.18
N GLY A 130 14.04 -18.25 -4.98
CA GLY A 130 13.76 -18.97 -3.73
C GLY A 130 12.28 -19.11 -3.41
N MET A 131 11.45 -18.20 -3.93
CA MET A 131 9.99 -18.20 -3.74
C MET A 131 9.21 -18.58 -5.01
N ASP A 132 9.88 -18.90 -6.12
CA ASP A 132 9.27 -19.23 -7.42
C ASP A 132 8.27 -18.15 -7.89
N LEU A 133 8.69 -16.87 -7.83
CA LEU A 133 7.82 -15.73 -8.15
C LEU A 133 7.75 -15.46 -9.65
N ASP A 134 6.54 -15.45 -10.21
CA ASP A 134 6.27 -15.06 -11.60
C ASP A 134 6.27 -13.53 -11.77
N VAL A 135 7.45 -12.89 -11.71
CA VAL A 135 7.57 -11.42 -11.79
C VAL A 135 7.34 -10.93 -13.22
N ARG A 136 6.25 -10.17 -13.43
CA ARG A 136 5.79 -9.67 -14.74
C ARG A 136 5.98 -8.17 -14.95
N LEU A 137 6.14 -7.43 -13.87
CA LEU A 137 6.28 -5.98 -13.92
C LEU A 137 7.26 -5.52 -12.85
N ARG A 138 8.13 -4.59 -13.20
CA ARG A 138 9.08 -3.96 -12.29
C ARG A 138 8.88 -2.45 -12.34
N LEU A 139 8.53 -1.82 -11.21
CA LEU A 139 8.33 -0.38 -11.10
C LEU A 139 9.32 0.26 -10.12
N MET A 140 9.89 1.38 -10.51
CA MET A 140 10.84 2.15 -9.72
C MET A 140 10.27 3.52 -9.34
N ASP A 141 10.64 4.04 -8.17
CA ASP A 141 10.42 5.45 -7.82
C ASP A 141 10.93 6.36 -8.95
N PRO A 142 10.08 7.23 -9.53
CA PRO A 142 10.45 8.03 -10.68
C PRO A 142 11.43 9.16 -10.36
N ASN A 143 11.44 9.64 -9.11
CA ASN A 143 12.29 10.75 -8.68
C ASN A 143 13.70 10.25 -8.41
N MET A 144 13.83 9.16 -7.67
CA MET A 144 15.09 8.51 -7.36
C MET A 144 15.66 7.78 -8.57
N GLY A 145 14.84 7.09 -9.36
CA GLY A 145 15.28 6.40 -10.57
C GLY A 145 15.97 7.31 -11.59
N ARG A 146 15.48 8.55 -11.73
CA ARG A 146 16.07 9.58 -12.61
C ARG A 146 17.19 10.39 -11.96
N SER A 147 17.42 10.19 -10.66
CA SER A 147 18.46 10.93 -9.96
C SER A 147 19.83 10.31 -10.26
N PRO A 148 20.91 11.11 -10.24
CA PRO A 148 22.25 10.59 -10.46
C PRO A 148 22.64 9.52 -9.42
N SER A 149 23.24 8.43 -9.88
CA SER A 149 23.74 7.36 -9.04
C SER A 149 25.11 7.75 -8.44
N GLY A 150 25.09 8.11 -7.15
CA GLY A 150 26.30 8.42 -6.39
C GLY A 150 27.17 9.51 -7.02
N ALA A 151 28.40 9.17 -7.38
CA ALA A 151 29.42 10.12 -7.84
C ALA A 151 29.34 10.42 -9.35
N ARG A 152 28.70 9.57 -10.15
CA ARG A 152 28.63 9.74 -11.61
C ARG A 152 27.40 10.55 -11.99
N ARG A 153 27.57 11.86 -12.12
CA ARG A 153 26.46 12.80 -12.36
C ARG A 153 25.66 12.55 -13.65
N GLU A 154 26.22 11.82 -14.61
CA GLU A 154 25.61 11.55 -15.92
C GLU A 154 24.89 10.19 -15.99
N VAL A 155 25.00 9.36 -14.95
CA VAL A 155 24.39 8.04 -14.89
C VAL A 155 23.28 8.09 -13.84
N THR A 156 22.08 7.68 -14.22
CA THR A 156 20.95 7.59 -13.29
C THR A 156 20.92 6.25 -12.57
N TRP A 157 20.19 6.16 -11.47
CA TRP A 157 19.93 4.86 -10.84
C TRP A 157 19.27 3.87 -11.81
N GLN A 158 18.37 4.35 -12.68
CA GLN A 158 17.76 3.50 -13.72
C GLN A 158 18.82 2.90 -14.65
N ASP A 159 19.80 3.70 -15.09
CA ASP A 159 20.88 3.23 -15.96
C ASP A 159 21.78 2.20 -15.24
N GLU A 160 22.08 2.41 -13.95
CA GLU A 160 22.88 1.45 -13.17
C GLU A 160 22.19 0.11 -12.99
N PHE A 161 20.89 0.13 -12.69
CA PHE A 161 20.11 -1.10 -12.57
C PHE A 161 19.96 -1.79 -13.94
N GLU A 162 19.79 -1.04 -15.02
CA GLU A 162 19.76 -1.61 -16.39
C GLU A 162 21.11 -2.25 -16.76
N ALA A 163 22.24 -1.67 -16.36
CA ALA A 163 23.57 -2.21 -16.62
C ALA A 163 23.83 -3.59 -15.98
N VAL A 164 23.07 -3.93 -14.93
CA VAL A 164 23.10 -5.25 -14.25
C VAL A 164 21.90 -6.13 -14.60
N ASP A 165 21.17 -5.80 -15.66
CA ASP A 165 19.97 -6.51 -16.13
C ASP A 165 18.80 -6.50 -15.13
N LEU A 166 18.72 -5.48 -14.27
CA LEU A 166 17.56 -5.18 -13.44
C LEU A 166 16.72 -4.08 -14.09
N ARG A 167 16.12 -4.38 -15.24
CA ARG A 167 15.33 -3.39 -16.00
C ARG A 167 14.02 -3.07 -15.30
N MET A 168 13.72 -1.78 -15.15
CA MET A 168 12.51 -1.33 -14.46
C MET A 168 11.88 -0.12 -15.15
N ASP A 169 10.55 -0.08 -15.15
CA ASP A 169 9.79 1.08 -15.58
C ASP A 169 9.68 2.10 -14.45
N LEU A 170 9.61 3.38 -14.79
CA LEU A 170 9.38 4.43 -13.80
C LEU A 170 7.89 4.50 -13.45
N ALA A 171 7.58 4.50 -12.16
CA ALA A 171 6.21 4.61 -11.69
C ALA A 171 5.62 6.02 -11.89
N GLY A 172 4.30 6.13 -11.82
CA GLY A 172 3.62 7.43 -11.73
C GLY A 172 3.67 8.02 -10.32
N ASP A 173 3.95 9.32 -10.19
CA ASP A 173 4.06 10.02 -8.89
C ASP A 173 2.76 10.74 -8.44
N SER A 174 1.61 10.36 -8.97
CA SER A 174 0.34 11.00 -8.59
C SER A 174 -0.05 10.71 -7.14
N ASP A 175 -0.61 11.69 -6.42
CA ASP A 175 -1.19 11.49 -5.09
C ASP A 175 -2.49 10.64 -5.12
N ILE A 176 -3.04 10.35 -6.30
CA ILE A 176 -4.23 9.49 -6.45
C ILE A 176 -3.97 8.09 -5.87
N GLY A 177 -2.76 7.55 -6.03
CA GLY A 177 -2.37 6.23 -5.53
C GLY A 177 -2.60 6.11 -4.02
N ARG A 178 -2.25 7.14 -3.24
CA ARG A 178 -2.47 7.15 -1.78
C ARG A 178 -3.95 7.08 -1.41
N LYS A 179 -4.81 7.79 -2.16
CA LYS A 179 -6.27 7.70 -1.98
C LYS A 179 -6.77 6.30 -2.32
N ARG A 180 -6.23 5.66 -3.37
CA ARG A 180 -6.55 4.29 -3.75
C ARG A 180 -6.12 3.29 -2.69
N VAL A 181 -4.96 3.47 -2.03
CA VAL A 181 -4.54 2.60 -0.90
C VAL A 181 -5.66 2.58 0.14
N ASN A 182 -6.17 3.75 0.53
CA ASN A 182 -7.28 3.83 1.50
C ASN A 182 -8.61 3.21 1.03
N GLN A 183 -8.82 3.05 -0.29
CA GLN A 183 -9.98 2.29 -0.78
C GLN A 183 -9.73 0.78 -0.70
N TYR A 184 -8.52 0.32 -1.03
CA TYR A 184 -8.16 -1.09 -1.00
C TYR A 184 -8.06 -1.66 0.43
N LEU A 185 -7.81 -0.79 1.43
CA LEU A 185 -7.89 -1.13 2.85
C LEU A 185 -9.33 -1.29 3.38
N LYS A 186 -10.36 -0.99 2.58
CA LYS A 186 -11.75 -1.22 2.99
C LYS A 186 -12.16 -2.63 2.55
N PRO A 187 -12.93 -3.34 3.37
CA PRO A 187 -13.61 -4.54 2.89
C PRO A 187 -14.47 -4.22 1.68
N ASP A 188 -14.32 -5.02 0.62
CA ASP A 188 -15.19 -4.96 -0.55
C ASP A 188 -16.56 -5.56 -0.21
N LYS A 189 -17.63 -5.01 -0.80
CA LYS A 189 -19.00 -5.44 -0.47
C LYS A 189 -19.30 -6.85 -0.98
N HIS A 190 -18.66 -7.27 -2.05
CA HIS A 190 -18.89 -8.56 -2.69
C HIS A 190 -18.03 -9.65 -2.07
N THR A 191 -16.73 -9.40 -1.87
CA THR A 191 -15.82 -10.40 -1.28
C THR A 191 -15.87 -10.40 0.26
N GLN A 192 -16.40 -9.33 0.86
CA GLN A 192 -16.39 -9.07 2.29
C GLN A 192 -14.98 -9.03 2.91
N ARG A 193 -13.94 -8.87 2.09
CA ARG A 193 -12.53 -8.83 2.51
C ARG A 193 -11.86 -7.57 1.98
N PRO A 194 -10.80 -7.07 2.64
CA PRO A 194 -9.96 -6.03 2.06
C PRO A 194 -9.35 -6.50 0.75
N ARG A 195 -9.10 -5.56 -0.15
CA ARG A 195 -8.49 -5.81 -1.47
C ARG A 195 -6.95 -5.72 -1.45
N LEU A 196 -6.39 -5.41 -0.29
CA LEU A 196 -4.95 -5.39 -0.03
C LEU A 196 -4.68 -6.19 1.25
N THR A 197 -3.97 -7.30 1.08
CA THR A 197 -3.57 -8.21 2.16
C THR A 197 -2.04 -8.29 2.21
N ILE A 198 -1.49 -8.40 3.42
CA ILE A 198 -0.04 -8.39 3.69
C ILE A 198 0.33 -9.69 4.39
N HIS A 199 1.32 -10.39 3.86
CA HIS A 199 1.79 -11.62 4.49
C HIS A 199 2.39 -11.28 5.86
N ALA A 200 2.16 -12.12 6.88
CA ALA A 200 2.70 -11.93 8.25
C ALA A 200 4.22 -11.70 8.31
N ARG A 201 4.96 -12.26 7.34
CA ARG A 201 6.42 -12.10 7.16
C ARG A 201 6.84 -10.67 6.80
N CYS A 202 5.96 -9.88 6.18
CA CYS A 202 6.22 -8.52 5.71
C CYS A 202 6.01 -7.50 6.84
N SER A 203 6.79 -7.67 7.92
CA SER A 203 6.62 -6.91 9.16
C SER A 203 7.00 -5.43 9.02
N GLY A 204 7.96 -5.10 8.15
CA GLY A 204 8.37 -3.74 7.81
C GLY A 204 7.25 -2.94 7.17
N THR A 205 6.55 -3.52 6.19
CA THR A 205 5.38 -2.93 5.52
C THR A 205 4.29 -2.64 6.54
N SER A 206 3.96 -3.62 7.39
CA SER A 206 3.01 -3.45 8.50
C SER A 206 3.42 -2.34 9.45
N GLN A 207 4.69 -2.31 9.85
CA GLN A 207 5.22 -1.31 10.76
C GLN A 207 5.17 0.10 10.17
N HIS A 208 5.45 0.24 8.87
CA HIS A 208 5.42 1.51 8.17
C HIS A 208 3.98 2.02 8.03
N LEU A 209 3.06 1.19 7.55
CA LEU A 209 1.64 1.56 7.41
C LEU A 209 1.00 1.96 8.74
N LYS A 210 1.38 1.31 9.86
CA LYS A 210 0.90 1.70 11.20
C LYS A 210 1.37 3.07 11.67
N ARG A 211 2.53 3.54 11.20
CA ARG A 211 3.21 4.73 11.72
C ARG A 211 3.32 5.88 10.73
N PHE A 212 2.90 5.66 9.48
CA PHE A 212 2.90 6.67 8.45
C PHE A 212 1.83 7.74 8.71
N VAL A 213 2.29 8.95 9.01
CA VAL A 213 1.47 10.08 9.48
C VAL A 213 1.78 11.34 8.68
N TRP A 214 0.85 12.30 8.70
CA TRP A 214 1.10 13.64 8.18
C TRP A 214 2.11 14.40 9.05
N ASP A 215 2.85 15.34 8.46
CA ASP A 215 3.79 16.17 9.21
C ASP A 215 3.08 17.14 10.16
N ASP A 216 3.74 17.46 11.27
CA ASP A 216 3.22 18.40 12.26
C ASP A 216 3.53 19.83 11.81
N PHE A 217 2.52 20.70 11.89
CA PHE A 217 2.55 22.06 11.36
C PHE A 217 3.72 22.91 11.89
N LYS A 218 4.37 23.70 11.02
CA LYS A 218 5.06 24.91 11.46
C LYS A 218 4.01 25.98 11.77
N LYS A 219 3.94 26.43 13.04
CA LYS A 219 3.10 27.55 13.50
C LYS A 219 3.45 28.84 12.74
N SER A 220 2.82 29.09 11.61
CA SER A 220 2.78 30.43 11.01
C SER A 220 1.43 30.63 10.32
N ALA A 221 0.73 31.67 10.76
CA ALA A 221 -0.71 31.82 10.74
C ALA A 221 -1.40 31.99 9.36
N ASN A 222 -0.73 31.86 8.21
CA ASN A 222 -1.33 32.22 6.92
C ASN A 222 -0.71 31.49 5.70
N ARG A 223 -0.61 30.16 5.68
CA ARG A 223 -0.26 29.44 4.44
C ARG A 223 -1.19 28.27 4.18
N ASP A 224 -1.73 28.26 2.97
CA ASP A 224 -2.48 27.15 2.41
C ASP A 224 -1.75 25.82 2.63
N LEU A 225 -2.53 24.84 3.07
CA LEU A 225 -2.12 23.56 3.61
C LEU A 225 -1.27 22.76 2.60
N LYS A 226 0.05 22.71 2.81
CA LYS A 226 0.83 21.59 2.27
C LYS A 226 0.60 20.37 3.16
N GLN A 227 -0.30 19.49 2.73
CA GLN A 227 -0.45 18.14 3.29
C GLN A 227 0.76 17.29 2.86
N GLN A 228 1.91 17.47 3.50
CA GLN A 228 3.07 16.63 3.25
C GLN A 228 3.15 15.51 4.30
N PRO A 229 3.32 14.25 3.89
CA PRO A 229 3.64 13.16 4.80
C PRO A 229 4.96 13.40 5.53
N LYS A 230 5.13 12.82 6.72
CA LYS A 230 6.47 12.72 7.32
C LYS A 230 7.33 11.76 6.53
N ASP A 231 8.61 12.08 6.39
CA ASP A 231 9.59 11.22 5.72
C ASP A 231 9.83 9.90 6.46
N LYS A 232 9.57 9.86 7.77
CA LYS A 232 9.76 8.64 8.56
C LYS A 232 8.65 7.63 8.26
N TYR A 233 9.05 6.40 7.96
CA TYR A 233 8.15 5.28 7.63
C TYR A 233 7.36 5.46 6.33
N SER A 234 7.87 6.26 5.39
CA SER A 234 7.19 6.56 4.12
C SER A 234 7.47 5.57 3.00
N ASP A 235 8.51 4.73 3.13
CA ASP A 235 9.04 3.91 2.02
C ASP A 235 8.01 2.92 1.45
N TYR A 236 7.58 1.92 2.23
CA TYR A 236 6.56 0.95 1.78
C TYR A 236 5.21 1.61 1.41
N PRO A 237 4.70 2.62 2.12
CA PRO A 237 3.54 3.40 1.65
C PRO A 237 3.75 4.06 0.29
N ALA A 238 4.96 4.53 -0.04
CA ALA A 238 5.29 5.08 -1.35
C ALA A 238 5.28 3.98 -2.42
N LEU A 239 5.85 2.80 -2.15
CA LEU A 239 5.76 1.65 -3.06
C LEU A 239 4.31 1.26 -3.36
N LEU A 240 3.45 1.17 -2.34
CA LEU A 240 2.02 0.90 -2.52
C LEU A 240 1.31 2.00 -3.31
N LYS A 241 1.71 3.26 -3.15
CA LYS A 241 1.22 4.38 -3.98
C LYS A 241 1.60 4.15 -5.45
N TYR A 242 2.82 3.71 -5.74
CA TYR A 242 3.28 3.42 -7.10
C TYR A 242 2.50 2.29 -7.75
N LEU A 243 2.31 1.17 -7.03
CA LEU A 243 1.45 0.08 -7.48
C LEU A 243 0.06 0.60 -7.86
N LEU A 244 -0.60 1.34 -6.95
CA LEU A 244 -1.98 1.76 -7.18
C LEU A 244 -2.13 2.95 -8.12
N ASN A 245 -1.04 3.67 -8.43
CA ASN A 245 -1.02 4.61 -9.54
C ASN A 245 -1.06 3.89 -10.88
N TYR A 246 -0.27 2.81 -11.01
CA TYR A 246 -0.25 1.96 -12.21
C TYR A 246 -1.51 1.10 -12.33
N LEU A 247 -2.03 0.61 -11.19
CA LEU A 247 -3.23 -0.20 -11.03
C LEU A 247 -3.21 -1.49 -11.88
N PRO A 248 -2.20 -2.36 -11.70
CA PRO A 248 -2.08 -3.55 -12.52
C PRO A 248 -3.17 -4.57 -12.24
N THR A 249 -3.75 -5.13 -13.30
CA THR A 249 -4.72 -6.23 -13.21
C THR A 249 -4.08 -7.55 -13.60
N PHE A 250 -4.64 -8.66 -13.11
CA PHE A 250 -4.16 -10.01 -13.42
C PHE A 250 -4.03 -10.23 -14.92
N ARG A 251 -5.09 -9.90 -15.65
CA ARG A 251 -5.14 -10.05 -17.10
C ARG A 251 -4.10 -9.19 -17.79
N MET A 252 -3.93 -7.94 -17.34
CA MET A 252 -2.97 -7.03 -17.95
C MET A 252 -1.52 -7.54 -17.84
N LEU A 253 -1.17 -8.17 -16.73
CA LEU A 253 0.18 -8.70 -16.51
C LEU A 253 0.49 -9.93 -17.39
N TYR A 254 -0.53 -10.64 -17.88
CA TYR A 254 -0.35 -11.76 -18.83
C TYR A 254 -0.50 -11.37 -20.29
N THR A 255 -1.49 -10.53 -20.62
CA THR A 255 -1.86 -10.25 -22.01
C THR A 255 -1.41 -8.87 -22.49
N GLY A 256 -0.77 -8.08 -21.61
CA GLY A 256 -0.44 -6.68 -21.85
C GLY A 256 -1.62 -5.74 -21.58
N ALA A 257 -1.32 -4.44 -21.57
CA ALA A 257 -2.31 -3.38 -21.39
C ALA A 257 -3.36 -3.42 -22.52
N PRO A 258 -4.66 -3.28 -22.21
CA PRO A 258 -5.68 -3.22 -23.25
C PRO A 258 -5.40 -2.02 -24.16
N VAL A 259 -5.30 -2.28 -25.47
CA VAL A 259 -5.16 -1.23 -26.47
C VAL A 259 -6.46 -0.42 -26.51
N ILE A 260 -6.45 0.76 -25.89
CA ILE A 260 -7.58 1.70 -25.99
C ILE A 260 -7.53 2.32 -27.38
N VAL A 261 -8.21 1.70 -28.34
CA VAL A 261 -8.44 2.32 -29.66
C VAL A 261 -9.42 3.46 -29.44
N ARG A 262 -8.91 4.70 -29.42
CA ARG A 262 -9.76 5.90 -29.45
C ARG A 262 -10.48 5.90 -30.80
N GLY A 263 -11.71 5.39 -30.82
CA GLY A 263 -12.58 5.49 -31.98
C GLY A 263 -12.75 6.97 -32.33
N THR A 264 -12.25 7.36 -33.50
CA THR A 264 -12.66 8.61 -34.15
C THR A 264 -14.17 8.56 -34.28
N ARG A 265 -14.87 9.47 -33.59
CA ARG A 265 -16.27 9.77 -33.93
C ARG A 265 -16.28 10.17 -35.40
N ARG A 266 -16.66 9.23 -36.28
CA ARG A 266 -17.07 9.58 -37.64
C ARG A 266 -18.29 10.49 -37.47
N GLY A 267 -18.14 11.72 -37.96
CA GLY A 267 -19.20 12.70 -37.97
C GLY A 267 -20.45 12.10 -38.59
N ALA A 268 -21.56 12.24 -37.89
CA ALA A 268 -22.87 12.12 -38.49
C ALA A 268 -23.00 13.26 -39.51
N TYR A 269 -23.13 12.90 -40.78
CA TYR A 269 -23.83 13.70 -41.77
C TYR A 269 -25.30 13.28 -41.74
#